data_AF-A0A659QYS1-F1
#
_entry.id   AF-A0A659QYS1-F1
#
_cell.length_a   1.000
_cell.length_b   1.000
_cell.length_c   1.000
_cell.angle_alpha   90.00
_cell.angle_beta   90.00
_cell.angle_gamma   90.00
#
_symmetry.space_group_name_H-M   'P 1'
#
loop_
_entity.id
_entity.type
_entity.pdbx_description
1 polymer ?
#
loop_
_entity_poly.entity_id
_entity_poly.type
_entity_poly.pdbx_seq_one_letter_code
_entity_poly.pdbx_strand_id
1 'polypeptide(L)' 'MTKKLHIKTWGCQMNEYDSSKMADLLDATHGYQLTDVAEEADVLLLNTCSIREKAQEKVFHQLR' A
#
# COMPACT_ATOMS: atom_id res chain seq x y z
N MET A 1 1.30 -18.44 10.46
CA MET A 1 0.57 -17.18 10.69
C MET A 1 0.52 -16.44 9.38
N THR A 2 -0.67 -16.04 8.94
CA THR A 2 -0.83 -15.27 7.70
C THR A 2 -0.37 -13.85 7.97
N LYS A 3 0.55 -13.33 7.15
CA LYS A 3 1.05 -11.97 7.33
C LYS A 3 0.03 -10.97 6.78
N LYS A 4 -0.16 -9.84 7.45
CA LYS A 4 -1.12 -8.81 7.04
C LYS A 4 -0.42 -7.69 6.28
N LEU A 5 -1.04 -7.25 5.19
CA LEU A 5 -0.59 -6.17 4.32
C LEU A 5 -1.63 -5.07 4.29
N HIS A 6 -1.24 -3.84 4.59
CA HIS A 6 -2.08 -2.67 4.37
C HIS A 6 -1.53 -1.85 3.23
N ILE A 7 -2.34 -1.61 2.19
CA ILE A 7 -1.95 -0.79 1.05
C ILE A 7 -2.72 0.52 1.07
N LYS A 8 -1.99 1.64 1.06
CA LYS A 8 -2.56 2.97 0.92
C LYS A 8 -2.10 3.61 -0.37
N THR A 9 -3.07 3.94 -1.22
CA THR A 9 -2.80 4.44 -2.56
C THR A 9 -3.16 5.92 -2.65
N TRP A 10 -2.24 6.74 -3.16
CA TRP A 10 -2.47 8.14 -3.52
C TRP A 10 -2.06 8.40 -4.97
N GLY A 11 -3.03 8.52 -5.87
CA GLY A 11 -2.69 8.71 -7.27
C GLY A 11 -3.91 8.66 -8.17
N CYS A 12 -3.75 8.03 -9.33
CA CYS A 12 -4.83 7.80 -10.29
C CYS A 12 -5.24 6.33 -10.32
N GLN A 13 -6.18 5.99 -11.20
CA GLN A 13 -6.65 4.62 -11.43
C GLN A 13 -5.51 3.64 -11.75
N MET A 14 -4.41 4.11 -12.34
CA MET A 14 -3.23 3.28 -12.61
C MET A 14 -2.57 2.80 -11.32
N ASN A 15 -2.44 3.67 -10.30
CA ASN A 15 -1.89 3.26 -9.01
C ASN A 15 -2.81 2.29 -8.28
N GLU A 16 -4.14 2.44 -8.41
CA GLU A 16 -5.08 1.46 -7.83
C GLU A 16 -4.93 0.09 -8.48
N TYR A 17 -4.79 0.05 -9.81
CA TYR A 17 -4.52 -1.18 -10.54
C TYR A 17 -3.19 -1.82 -10.13
N ASP A 18 -2.13 -1.02 -10.05
CA ASP A 18 -0.82 -1.49 -9.61
C ASP A 18 -0.87 -2.02 -8.17
N SER A 19 -1.58 -1.32 -7.27
CA SER A 19 -1.78 -1.75 -5.88
C SER A 19 -2.51 -3.10 -5.80
N SER A 20 -3.53 -3.33 -6.63
CA SER A 20 -4.20 -4.63 -6.72
C SER A 20 -3.24 -5.73 -7.16
N LYS A 21 -2.45 -5.48 -8.22
CA LYS A 21 -1.46 -6.46 -8.68
C LYS A 21 -0.38 -6.76 -7.66
N MET A 22 0.07 -5.74 -6.91
CA MET A 22 1.05 -5.91 -5.84
C MET A 22 0.48 -6.77 -4.71
N ALA A 23 -0.80 -6.58 -4.35
CA ALA A 23 -1.47 -7.43 -3.36
C ALA A 23 -1.52 -8.89 -3.81
N ASP A 24 -1.98 -9.16 -5.03
CA ASP A 24 -2.08 -10.52 -5.57
C ASP A 24 -0.72 -11.23 -5.62
N LEU A 25 0.33 -10.50 -6.03
CA LEU A 25 1.68 -11.04 -6.11
C LEU A 25 2.24 -11.35 -4.72
N LEU A 26 2.01 -10.48 -3.74
CA LEU A 26 2.46 -10.66 -2.35
C LEU A 26 1.72 -11.79 -1.64
N ASP A 27 0.42 -11.96 -1.93
CA ASP A 27 -0.35 -13.12 -1.49
C ASP A 27 0.23 -14.41 -2.08
N ALA A 28 0.39 -14.47 -3.41
CA ALA A 28 0.87 -15.66 -4.11
C ALA A 28 2.30 -16.09 -3.72
N THR A 29 3.18 -15.12 -3.39
CA THR A 29 4.60 -15.40 -3.11
C THR A 29 4.92 -15.55 -1.63
N HIS A 30 4.23 -14.83 -0.75
CA HIS A 30 4.57 -14.73 0.67
C HIS A 30 3.36 -14.93 1.61
N GLY A 31 2.16 -15.14 1.07
CA GLY A 31 0.93 -15.35 1.84
C GLY A 31 0.49 -14.11 2.62
N TYR A 32 0.66 -12.93 2.04
CA TYR A 32 0.14 -11.69 2.62
C TYR A 32 -1.35 -11.53 2.34
N GLN A 33 -2.15 -11.34 3.39
CA GLN A 33 -3.56 -10.97 3.29
C GLN A 33 -3.77 -9.47 3.48
N LEU A 34 -4.64 -8.89 2.66
CA LEU A 34 -5.02 -7.49 2.81
C LEU A 34 -5.77 -7.25 4.13
N THR A 35 -5.45 -6.13 4.78
CA THR A 35 -6.18 -5.59 5.92
C THR A 35 -6.50 -4.12 5.70
N ASP A 36 -7.69 -3.70 6.12
CA ASP A 36 -8.09 -2.28 6.13
C ASP A 36 -7.57 -1.53 7.36
N VAL A 37 -7.09 -2.27 8.38
CA VAL A 37 -6.57 -1.72 9.63
C VAL A 37 -5.04 -1.67 9.54
N ALA A 38 -4.48 -0.47 9.50
CA ALA A 38 -3.04 -0.24 9.37
C ALA A 38 -2.24 -0.79 10.57
N GLU A 39 -2.83 -0.72 11.76
CA GLU A 39 -2.24 -1.16 13.03
C GLU A 39 -2.11 -2.69 13.12
N GLU A 40 -2.89 -3.42 12.32
CA GLU A 40 -2.84 -4.88 12.26
C GLU A 40 -1.86 -5.38 11.19
N ALA A 41 -1.31 -4.50 10.38
CA ALA A 41 -0.47 -4.88 9.25
C ALA A 41 0.97 -5.18 9.69
N ASP A 42 1.50 -6.30 9.23
CA ASP A 42 2.94 -6.60 9.31
C ASP A 42 3.74 -5.76 8.29
N VAL A 43 3.09 -5.36 7.19
CA VAL A 43 3.68 -4.53 6.13
C VAL A 43 2.71 -3.43 5.72
N LEU A 44 3.23 -2.20 5.66
CA LEU A 44 2.55 -1.02 5.12
C LEU A 44 3.14 -0.66 3.75
N LEU A 45 2.32 -0.70 2.70
CA LEU A 45 2.70 -0.33 1.33
C LEU A 45 2.00 0.97 0.95
N LEU A 46 2.79 2.02 0.76
CA LEU A 46 2.30 3.35 0.36
C LEU A 46 2.60 3.56 -1.11
N ASN A 47 1.59 3.42 -1.97
CA ASN A 47 1.75 3.60 -3.42
C ASN A 47 1.35 5.03 -3.80
N THR A 48 2.29 5.80 -4.37
CA THR A 48 2.04 7.19 -4.78
C THR A 48 2.49 7.44 -6.22
N CYS A 49 1.79 8.36 -6.90
CA CYS A 49 2.30 8.98 -8.13
C CYS A 49 3.62 9.73 -7.85
N SER A 50 4.64 9.52 -8.68
CA SER A 50 5.93 10.22 -8.60
C SER A 50 5.89 11.67 -9.12
N ILE A 51 4.84 12.05 -9.86
CA ILE A 51 4.78 13.32 -10.62
C ILE A 51 4.02 14.43 -9.87
N ARG A 52 3.30 14.12 -8.78
CA ARG A 52 2.55 15.13 -8.01
C ARG A 52 3.19 15.35 -6.63
N GLU A 53 3.98 16.42 -6.49
CA GLU A 53 4.67 16.85 -5.25
C GLU A 53 3.78 16.79 -3.99
N LYS A 54 2.50 17.16 -4.10
CA LYS A 54 1.55 17.15 -2.97
C LYS A 54 1.27 15.76 -2.36
N ALA A 55 1.54 14.67 -3.09
CA ALA A 55 1.29 13.32 -2.58
C ALA A 55 2.43 12.85 -1.65
N GLN A 56 3.67 13.27 -1.89
CA GLN A 56 4.80 12.96 -1.00
C GLN A 56 4.66 13.61 0.38
N GLU A 57 4.26 14.88 0.46
CA GLU A 57 4.11 15.58 1.75
C GLU A 57 3.10 14.90 2.68
N LYS A 58 2.00 14.34 2.13
CA LYS A 58 1.00 13.61 2.92
C LYS A 58 1.50 12.29 3.49
N VAL A 59 2.39 11.60 2.76
CA VAL A 59 3.03 10.37 3.24
C VAL A 59 3.98 10.68 4.39
N PHE A 60 4.82 11.72 4.25
CA PHE A 60 5.77 12.11 5.30
C PHE A 60 5.07 12.52 6.60
N HIS A 61 3.90 13.15 6.53
CA HIS A 61 3.13 13.50 7.73
C HIS A 61 2.50 12.29 8.46
N GLN A 62 2.23 11.17 7.79
CA GLN A 62 1.67 9.97 8.43
C GLN A 62 2.73 9.06 9.08
N LEU A 63 4.01 9.28 8.78
CA LEU A 63 5.13 8.51 9.34
C LEU A 63 5.82 9.22 10.52
N ARG A 64 5.33 10.39 10.94
CA ARG A 64 5.89 11.18 12.06
C ARG A 64 4.98 11.13 13.28
#